data_AF-A0A399G390-F1
#
_entry.id   AF-A0A399G390-F1
#
_cell.length_a   1.000
_cell.length_b   1.000
_cell.length_c   1.000
_cell.angle_alpha   90.00
_cell.angle_beta   90.00
_cell.angle_gamma   90.00
#
_symmetry.space_group_name_H-M   'P 1'
#
loop_
_entity.id
_entity.type
_entity.pdbx_description
1 polymer ?
#
loop_
_entity_poly.entity_id
_entity_poly.type
_entity_poly.pdbx_seq_one_letter_code
_entity_poly.pdbx_strand_id
1 'polypeptide(L)'
;MSLYNEQIDVRSTTDDAPALFSWRGTLYRVRRVIGTWRGTSPTAPAEVRLVRVAAESDHGHGIADIVLDTATNHWTMRRLWH
;
A
#
# COMPACT_ATOMS: atom_id res chain seq x y z
N MET A 1 -11.98 -7.17 11.60
CA MET A 1 -10.91 -6.45 10.88
C MET A 1 -10.71 -7.14 9.55
N SER A 2 -10.90 -6.46 8.43
CA SER A 2 -10.96 -7.10 7.10
C SER A 2 -9.58 -7.14 6.44
N LEU A 3 -9.31 -8.23 5.73
CA LEU A 3 -8.18 -8.35 4.81
C LEU A 3 -8.67 -8.06 3.40
N TYR A 4 -7.92 -7.24 2.67
CA TYR A 4 -8.18 -6.92 1.27
C TYR A 4 -7.10 -7.52 0.35
N ASN A 5 -7.41 -7.57 -0.94
CA ASN A 5 -6.49 -7.91 -2.02
C ASN A 5 -6.87 -7.14 -3.30
N GLU A 6 -7.45 -5.96 -3.13
CA GLU A 6 -7.90 -5.11 -4.23
C GLU A 6 -6.68 -4.40 -4.83
N GLN A 7 -6.54 -4.45 -6.15
CA GLN A 7 -5.49 -3.71 -6.84
C GLN A 7 -5.73 -2.21 -6.69
N ILE A 8 -4.64 -1.47 -6.45
CA ILE A 8 -4.66 -0.02 -6.28
C ILE A 8 -3.58 0.63 -7.14
N ASP A 9 -3.85 1.85 -7.58
CA ASP A 9 -2.82 2.69 -8.19
C ASP A 9 -2.03 3.39 -7.08
N VAL A 10 -0.70 3.21 -7.10
CA VAL A 10 0.23 3.88 -6.19
C VAL A 10 1.17 4.74 -7.01
N ARG A 11 1.33 6.00 -6.59
CA ARG A 11 2.34 6.91 -7.14
C ARG A 11 3.47 7.02 -6.13
N SER A 12 4.67 6.68 -6.55
CA SER A 12 5.88 6.78 -5.73
C SER A 12 6.57 8.13 -5.88
N THR A 13 7.38 8.50 -4.90
CA THR A 13 8.39 9.55 -5.02
C THR A 13 9.57 9.07 -5.87
N THR A 14 10.52 9.97 -6.14
CA THR A 14 11.80 9.66 -6.80
C THR A 14 12.59 8.55 -6.10
N ASP A 15 12.40 8.38 -4.79
CA ASP A 15 13.07 7.36 -3.96
C ASP A 15 12.29 6.03 -3.86
N ASP A 16 11.32 5.80 -4.77
CA ASP A 16 10.46 4.60 -4.79
C ASP A 16 9.59 4.42 -3.52
N ALA A 17 9.39 5.49 -2.75
CA ALA A 17 8.52 5.49 -1.58
C ALA A 17 7.09 5.89 -2.00
N PRO A 18 6.03 5.21 -1.51
CA PRO A 18 4.66 5.56 -1.87
C PRO A 18 4.31 6.96 -1.37
N ALA A 19 3.77 7.80 -2.25
CA ALA A 19 3.39 9.20 -1.98
C ALA A 19 1.86 9.39 -2.02
N LEU A 20 1.19 8.71 -2.94
CA LEU A 20 -0.25 8.76 -3.14
C LEU A 20 -0.77 7.37 -3.50
N PHE A 21 -1.99 7.04 -3.11
CA PHE A 21 -2.70 5.89 -3.64
C PHE A 21 -4.20 6.13 -3.70
N SER A 22 -4.87 5.48 -4.65
CA SER A 22 -6.33 5.56 -4.79
C SER A 22 -6.97 4.24 -4.41
N TRP A 23 -7.99 4.28 -3.55
CA TRP A 23 -8.73 3.08 -3.16
C TRP A 23 -10.22 3.40 -3.01
N ARG A 24 -11.07 2.63 -3.72
CA ARG A 24 -12.55 2.76 -3.69
C ARG A 24 -13.08 4.18 -3.92
N GLY A 25 -12.44 4.91 -4.83
CA GLY A 25 -12.82 6.28 -5.17
C GLY A 25 -12.26 7.36 -4.25
N THR A 26 -11.55 6.98 -3.18
CA THR A 26 -10.89 7.92 -2.27
C THR A 26 -9.39 8.01 -2.59
N LEU A 27 -8.88 9.24 -2.69
CA LEU A 27 -7.46 9.50 -2.83
C LEU A 27 -6.82 9.66 -1.44
N TYR A 28 -5.78 8.88 -1.19
CA TYR A 28 -5.00 8.91 0.03
C TYR A 28 -3.63 9.50 -0.22
N ARG A 29 -3.27 10.54 0.53
CA ARG A 29 -1.92 11.10 0.58
C ARG A 29 -1.12 10.42 1.67
N VAL A 30 0.01 9.83 1.30
CA VAL A 30 0.95 9.26 2.27
C VAL A 30 1.67 10.39 2.99
N ARG A 31 1.54 10.41 4.31
CA ARG A 31 2.22 11.34 5.21
C ARG A 31 3.59 10.84 5.60
N ARG A 32 3.70 9.53 5.80
CA ARG A 32 4.89 8.86 6.29
C ARG A 32 4.79 7.37 6.02
N VAL A 33 5.90 6.77 5.61
CA VAL A 33 6.09 5.32 5.68
C VAL A 33 6.42 4.95 7.13
N ILE A 34 5.60 4.10 7.74
CA ILE A 34 5.78 3.60 9.11
C ILE A 34 6.76 2.43 9.12
N GLY A 35 6.70 1.56 8.11
CA GLY A 35 7.60 0.43 8.00
C GLY A 35 7.46 -0.29 6.66
N THR A 36 8.51 -1.02 6.30
CA THR A 36 8.60 -1.81 5.07
C THR A 36 9.13 -3.19 5.41
N TRP A 37 8.45 -4.23 4.93
CA TRP A 37 8.84 -5.63 5.13
C TRP A 37 8.87 -6.35 3.79
N ARG A 38 9.94 -7.11 3.57
CA ARG A 38 10.05 -8.04 2.44
C ARG A 38 9.48 -9.38 2.87
N GLY A 39 8.72 -10.01 1.99
CA GLY A 39 8.18 -11.35 2.18
C GLY A 39 8.24 -12.12 0.87
N THR A 40 7.99 -13.42 0.97
CA THR A 40 7.74 -14.27 -0.18
C THR A 40 6.24 -14.47 -0.31
N SER A 41 5.71 -14.38 -1.53
CA SER A 41 4.31 -14.74 -1.77
C SER A 41 4.16 -16.26 -1.65
N PRO A 42 3.13 -16.78 -0.96
CA PRO A 42 2.87 -18.23 -0.93
C PRO A 42 2.39 -18.76 -2.29
N THR A 43 1.91 -17.89 -3.18
CA THR A 43 1.35 -18.27 -4.48
C THR A 43 2.31 -18.07 -5.66
N ALA A 44 3.46 -17.44 -5.43
CA ALA A 44 4.50 -17.26 -6.43
C ALA A 44 5.86 -17.03 -5.75
N PRO A 45 7.00 -17.46 -6.33
CA PRO A 45 8.33 -17.13 -5.82
C PRO A 45 8.65 -15.62 -5.87
N ALA A 46 7.70 -14.78 -6.29
CA ALA A 46 7.85 -13.34 -6.34
C ALA A 46 8.05 -12.75 -4.93
N GLU A 47 9.06 -11.89 -4.82
CA GLU A 47 9.30 -11.10 -3.62
C GLU A 47 8.17 -10.06 -3.52
N VAL A 48 7.48 -10.05 -2.38
CA VAL A 48 6.46 -9.04 -2.07
C VAL A 48 7.02 -8.05 -1.07
N ARG A 49 6.69 -6.77 -1.24
CA ARG A 49 7.05 -5.70 -0.32
C ARG A 49 5.78 -5.16 0.33
N LEU A 50 5.59 -5.47 1.61
CA LEU A 50 4.55 -4.87 2.45
C LEU A 50 5.05 -3.49 2.90
N VAL A 51 4.26 -2.45 2.68
CA VAL A 51 4.53 -1.09 3.14
C VAL A 51 3.37 -0.63 4.00
N ARG A 52 3.66 -0.28 5.25
CA ARG A 52 2.70 0.36 6.16
C ARG A 52 2.90 1.86 6.11
N VAL A 53 1.82 2.60 5.86
CA VAL A 53 1.83 4.05 5.72
C VAL A 53 0.83 4.70 6.65
N ALA A 54 1.18 5.87 7.18
CA ALA A 54 0.19 6.83 7.67
C ALA A 54 -0.30 7.63 6.47
N ALA A 55 -1.61 7.69 6.27
CA ALA A 55 -2.22 8.36 5.14
C ALA A 55 -3.37 9.27 5.57
N GLU A 56 -3.60 10.32 4.80
CA GLU A 56 -4.74 11.24 4.96
C GLU A 56 -5.58 11.26 3.69
N SER A 57 -6.88 11.45 3.87
CA SER A 57 -7.88 11.62 2.83
C SER A 57 -8.84 12.73 3.24
N ASP A 58 -9.75 13.10 2.35
CA ASP A 58 -10.89 13.98 2.62
C ASP A 58 -11.80 13.45 3.75
N HIS A 59 -11.84 12.13 3.94
CA HIS A 59 -12.61 11.48 5.00
C HIS A 59 -11.86 11.32 6.33
N GLY A 60 -10.60 11.78 6.43
CA GLY A 60 -9.78 11.72 7.65
C GLY A 60 -8.43 11.05 7.48
N HIS A 61 -7.76 10.77 8.60
CA HIS A 61 -6.47 10.11 8.65
C HIS A 61 -6.60 8.63 9.01
N GLY A 62 -5.60 7.84 8.65
CA GLY A 62 -5.56 6.41 8.94
C GLY A 62 -4.20 5.79 8.70
N ILE A 63 -4.08 4.51 9.03
CA ILE A 63 -2.92 3.68 8.70
C ILE A 63 -3.35 2.69 7.64
N ALA A 64 -2.55 2.49 6.61
CA ALA A 64 -2.80 1.50 5.57
C ALA A 64 -1.62 0.54 5.42
N ASP A 65 -1.93 -0.73 5.20
CA ASP A 65 -0.98 -1.71 4.67
C ASP A 65 -1.26 -1.86 3.16
N ILE A 66 -0.25 -1.55 2.35
CA ILE A 66 -0.25 -1.76 0.90
C ILE A 66 0.88 -2.72 0.53
N VAL A 67 0.67 -3.56 -0.48
CA VAL A 67 1.62 -4.61 -0.88
C VAL A 67 2.00 -4.41 -2.33
N LEU A 68 3.30 -4.36 -2.60
CA LEU A 68 3.87 -4.40 -3.95
C LEU A 68 4.30 -5.82 -4.27
N ASP A 69 3.79 -6.39 -5.36
CA ASP A 69 4.38 -7.54 -6.02
C ASP A 69 5.52 -7.04 -6.91
N THR A 70 6.77 -7.37 -6.55
CA THR A 70 7.95 -6.82 -7.26
C THR A 70 8.17 -7.45 -8.64
N ALA A 71 7.55 -8.59 -8.93
CA ALA A 71 7.67 -9.25 -10.23
C ALA A 71 6.74 -8.61 -11.28
N THR A 72 5.54 -8.20 -10.85
CA THR A 72 4.52 -7.60 -11.73
C THR A 72 4.41 -6.08 -11.59
N ASN A 73 5.07 -5.51 -10.58
CA ASN A 73 4.93 -4.12 -10.17
C ASN A 73 3.48 -3.72 -9.82
N HIS A 74 2.66 -4.69 -9.40
CA HIS A 74 1.27 -4.45 -9.01
C HIS A 74 1.17 -4.15 -7.51
N TRP A 75 0.39 -3.12 -7.20
CA TRP A 75 0.07 -2.76 -5.82
C TRP A 75 -1.32 -3.26 -5.44
N THR A 76 -1.44 -3.75 -4.21
CA THR A 76 -2.71 -4.17 -3.63
C THR A 76 -2.92 -3.55 -2.25
N MET A 77 -4.18 -3.21 -1.95
CA MET A 77 -4.60 -2.82 -0.62
C MET A 77 -4.73 -4.06 0.25
N ARG A 78 -4.19 -4.03 1.47
CA ARG A 78 -4.23 -5.16 2.41
C ARG A 78 -5.05 -4.88 3.65
N ARG A 79 -4.87 -3.71 4.29
CA ARG A 79 -5.60 -3.29 5.49
C ARG A 79 -5.70 -1.77 5.57
N LEU A 80 -6.78 -1.28 6.17
CA LEU A 80 -6.97 0.12 6.57
C LEU A 80 -7.41 0.18 8.03
N TRP A 81 -6.86 1.13 8.78
CA TRP A 81 -7.25 1.49 10.14
C TRP A 81 -7.57 2.99 10.19
N HIS A 82 -8.65 3.33 10.89
CA HIS A 82 -9.10 4.70 11.17
C HIS A 82 -8.97 4.97 12.66
#